data_AF-A0A519ZXK7-F1
#
_entry.id   AF-A0A519ZXK7-F1
#
_cell.length_a   1.000
_cell.length_b   1.000
_cell.length_c   1.000
_cell.angle_alpha   90.00
_cell.angle_beta   90.00
_cell.angle_gamma   90.00
#
_symmetry.space_group_name_H-M   'P 1'
#
loop_
_entity.id
_entity.type
_entity.pdbx_description
1 polymer ?
#
loop_
_entity_poly.entity_id
_entity_poly.type
_entity_poly.pdbx_seq_one_letter_code
_entity_poly.pdbx_strand_id
1 'polypeptide(L)'
;MRPGGAGRASSTLVATNPHYPGSAPRTAGPAGQPSYYQSIHLAFQSSVEDHPANCLRSAKRATLAGLLLSGALLLPIVGRAQLYTKGNYVAIAPGTSPAAVAQQAARVVPSPRQLRWQQLELTGFIHFGMNTFTNKEWGDGTESPALFNPTALDARQWVRASKEGGIKQVIITAKHHDGFCLWPSKFTKHSVQSSPWKGGKGDVVKEVADACHEQGMGFGVYLSPWDRNSPYFGDSAKYNNYFVNQLTELLTNYGRVDEVWFDGANGEGPTGKKQVYDFNRWYALIRRLQPTATIAVMGPDVRWVGTESGYGRPTEWSVLPTDAQQQANVAANSQKEAAFAPKNHMEDDLGSRAKLKDAQALVWYPAEVDVSIRPGWFNHPAEDTQVKTPAQLLDIYNSSVGRNGVLLLNIPPDKRGLLAQPDIASLKGFSKLVTQTYATNMLKGSTVQGATASQAVALLDGKYDTYWTTTGRDTTATLTFALPAAQTFDLLQLQENITVGQRIESFALEYKSGTEWKPLVAGTTVGYKRILTFAPVRAQAVRLRITSSRLNPTLAAIGLYKQAVAIDNKK
;
A
#
# COMPACT_ATOMS: atom_id res chain seq x y z
N MET A 1 -49.81 49.97 2.50
CA MET A 1 -48.44 50.53 2.63
C MET A 1 -47.50 49.41 3.07
N ARG A 2 -46.38 49.20 2.36
CA ARG A 2 -45.15 48.52 2.85
C ARG A 2 -44.47 49.37 3.95
N PRO A 3 -43.35 48.99 4.62
CA PRO A 3 -42.46 47.80 4.53
C PRO A 3 -42.24 47.14 5.93
N GLY A 4 -41.40 46.13 6.19
CA GLY A 4 -40.30 45.49 5.47
C GLY A 4 -39.83 44.21 6.19
N GLY A 5 -39.01 43.40 5.50
CA GLY A 5 -38.55 42.10 5.97
C GLY A 5 -37.08 42.06 6.42
N ALA A 6 -36.67 40.91 6.94
CA ALA A 6 -35.28 40.44 6.96
C ALA A 6 -35.27 38.91 7.11
N GLY A 7 -34.81 38.20 6.07
CA GLY A 7 -34.51 36.78 6.12
C GLY A 7 -33.11 36.53 6.69
N ARG A 8 -32.96 35.46 7.49
CA ARG A 8 -31.66 34.95 7.93
C ARG A 8 -31.15 33.89 6.95
N ALA A 9 -30.01 34.17 6.33
CA ALA A 9 -29.26 33.22 5.53
C ALA A 9 -28.34 32.35 6.41
N SER A 10 -28.24 31.08 6.04
CA SER A 10 -27.34 30.07 6.59
C SER A 10 -25.90 30.34 6.15
N SER A 11 -24.95 30.48 7.09
CA SER A 11 -23.52 30.61 6.80
C SER A 11 -22.84 29.24 6.78
N THR A 12 -22.43 28.81 5.59
CA THR A 12 -21.53 27.68 5.35
C THR A 12 -20.09 28.13 5.62
N LEU A 13 -19.46 27.55 6.65
CA LEU A 13 -18.04 27.76 6.93
C LEU A 13 -17.20 26.91 5.97
N VAL A 14 -16.60 27.57 4.97
CA VAL A 14 -15.54 27.02 4.12
C VAL A 14 -14.21 27.26 4.83
N ALA A 15 -13.54 26.19 5.24
CA ALA A 15 -12.20 26.26 5.80
C ALA A 15 -11.19 26.58 4.67
N THR A 16 -10.50 27.71 4.80
CA THR A 16 -9.46 28.18 3.89
C THR A 16 -8.12 27.50 4.20
N ASN A 17 -7.48 26.98 3.15
CA ASN A 17 -6.18 26.30 3.15
C ASN A 17 -5.05 27.37 3.13
N PRO A 18 -3.99 27.29 3.95
CA PRO A 18 -2.87 28.23 3.87
C PRO A 18 -1.92 27.86 2.71
N HIS A 19 -1.79 28.76 1.74
CA HIS A 19 -0.88 28.68 0.60
C HIS A 19 0.58 28.97 0.99
N TYR A 20 1.51 28.12 0.54
CA TYR A 20 2.91 28.48 0.32
C TYR A 20 3.10 29.04 -1.11
N PRO A 21 4.00 30.03 -1.33
CA PRO A 21 4.03 30.80 -2.57
C PRO A 21 4.79 30.07 -3.69
N GLY A 22 4.09 29.80 -4.79
CA GLY A 22 4.66 29.39 -6.07
C GLY A 22 4.95 30.59 -6.97
N SER A 23 6.15 30.62 -7.54
CA SER A 23 6.60 31.59 -8.54
C SER A 23 5.81 31.51 -9.85
N ALA A 24 5.38 32.66 -10.35
CA ALA A 24 4.61 32.83 -11.58
C ALA A 24 5.38 32.46 -12.88
N PRO A 25 4.68 32.04 -13.95
CA PRO A 25 5.30 31.71 -15.24
C PRO A 25 5.53 32.96 -16.09
N ARG A 26 6.68 33.05 -16.77
CA ARG A 26 6.91 34.00 -17.87
C ARG A 26 6.90 33.26 -19.20
N THR A 27 6.12 33.81 -20.12
CA THR A 27 6.05 33.49 -21.53
C THR A 27 7.25 34.07 -22.29
N ALA A 28 7.84 33.29 -23.20
CA ALA A 28 8.55 33.79 -24.38
C ALA A 28 8.70 32.67 -25.42
N GLY A 29 8.29 32.95 -26.66
CA GLY A 29 8.48 32.12 -27.84
C GLY A 29 9.89 32.24 -28.46
N PRO A 30 10.10 31.74 -29.69
CA PRO A 30 11.18 30.78 -29.98
C PRO A 30 12.34 31.35 -30.82
N ALA A 31 13.52 30.72 -30.74
CA ALA A 31 14.57 30.82 -31.76
C ALA A 31 15.61 29.70 -31.67
N GLY A 32 15.93 29.07 -32.82
CA GLY A 32 17.30 28.70 -33.20
C GLY A 32 17.88 27.33 -32.78
N GLN A 33 17.75 26.35 -33.69
CA GLN A 33 18.67 25.28 -34.16
C GLN A 33 20.18 25.33 -33.71
N PRO A 34 21.02 24.26 -33.86
CA PRO A 34 20.83 23.04 -34.68
C PRO A 34 21.24 21.68 -34.07
N SER A 35 20.79 20.65 -34.80
CA SER A 35 21.17 19.24 -34.79
C SER A 35 22.66 18.96 -35.09
N TYR A 36 23.24 17.95 -34.43
CA TYR A 36 24.44 17.26 -34.90
C TYR A 36 24.40 15.79 -34.48
N TYR A 37 24.20 14.88 -35.45
CA TYR A 37 25.13 13.81 -35.84
C TYR A 37 24.38 12.70 -36.59
N GLN A 38 24.73 12.54 -37.86
CA GLN A 38 24.43 11.37 -38.67
C GLN A 38 25.76 10.83 -39.22
N SER A 39 25.86 9.50 -39.20
CA SER A 39 26.53 8.65 -40.21
C SER A 39 28.06 8.58 -40.24
N ILE A 40 28.61 7.38 -39.99
CA ILE A 40 29.56 6.69 -40.91
C ILE A 40 29.26 5.16 -40.90
N HIS A 41 29.38 4.56 -42.09
CA HIS A 41 28.99 3.21 -42.53
C HIS A 41 30.15 2.18 -42.54
N LEU A 42 29.77 0.89 -42.37
CA LEU A 42 30.17 -0.37 -43.04
C LEU A 42 31.65 -0.77 -43.30
N ALA A 43 31.99 -2.03 -42.94
CA ALA A 43 32.60 -3.07 -43.81
C ALA A 43 32.66 -4.46 -43.08
N PHE A 44 32.01 -5.53 -43.57
CA PHE A 44 32.57 -6.74 -44.27
C PHE A 44 33.60 -7.57 -43.47
N GLN A 45 33.69 -8.91 -43.44
CA GLN A 45 32.91 -10.10 -43.87
C GLN A 45 33.65 -11.36 -43.32
N SER A 46 32.96 -12.51 -43.31
CA SER A 46 33.46 -13.90 -43.43
C SER A 46 34.26 -14.59 -42.30
N SER A 47 33.76 -15.73 -41.83
CA SER A 47 34.22 -17.07 -42.26
C SER A 47 33.40 -18.19 -41.60
N VAL A 48 33.08 -19.21 -42.41
CA VAL A 48 32.38 -20.46 -42.11
C VAL A 48 33.35 -21.58 -42.50
N GLU A 49 33.44 -22.65 -41.71
CA GLU A 49 33.84 -24.02 -42.08
C GLU A 49 33.66 -24.85 -40.78
N ASP A 50 32.85 -25.91 -40.64
CA ASP A 50 32.56 -27.18 -41.32
C ASP A 50 33.02 -28.41 -40.49
N HIS A 51 32.14 -29.42 -40.49
CA HIS A 51 32.08 -30.71 -39.76
C HIS A 51 33.24 -31.71 -40.10
N PRO A 52 33.38 -32.97 -39.54
CA PRO A 52 32.32 -33.91 -39.15
C PRO A 52 32.60 -35.00 -38.06
N ALA A 53 31.68 -35.96 -38.04
CA ALA A 53 31.24 -36.98 -37.08
C ALA A 53 32.08 -38.27 -36.85
N ASN A 54 31.48 -39.18 -36.05
CA ASN A 54 31.63 -40.65 -35.90
C ASN A 54 32.54 -41.14 -34.74
N CYS A 55 32.30 -42.23 -34.00
CA CYS A 55 31.25 -43.26 -33.94
C CYS A 55 31.48 -44.20 -32.70
N LEU A 56 30.43 -44.89 -32.25
CA LEU A 56 30.38 -46.30 -31.76
C LEU A 56 30.96 -46.76 -30.37
N ARG A 57 30.00 -47.24 -29.56
CA ARG A 57 29.89 -48.57 -28.88
C ARG A 57 30.59 -48.90 -27.53
N SER A 58 29.70 -49.15 -26.55
CA SER A 58 29.52 -50.37 -25.72
C SER A 58 30.37 -50.66 -24.47
N ALA A 59 29.64 -51.00 -23.39
CA ALA A 59 29.81 -52.13 -22.46
C ALA A 59 30.15 -51.85 -20.96
N LYS A 60 29.10 -51.99 -20.13
CA LYS A 60 28.94 -52.82 -18.91
C LYS A 60 30.01 -52.85 -17.78
N ARG A 61 29.45 -52.80 -16.54
CA ARG A 61 29.94 -53.22 -15.19
C ARG A 61 30.72 -52.14 -14.41
N ALA A 62 30.16 -51.53 -13.37
CA ALA A 62 29.90 -51.99 -11.99
C ALA A 62 31.09 -51.78 -11.04
N THR A 63 30.80 -51.09 -9.92
CA THR A 63 31.55 -50.96 -8.64
C THR A 63 32.91 -50.26 -8.66
N LEU A 64 33.01 -49.07 -8.04
CA LEU A 64 33.47 -48.89 -6.65
C LEU A 64 33.43 -47.40 -6.25
N ALA A 65 33.19 -47.16 -4.96
CA ALA A 65 33.19 -45.86 -4.33
C ALA A 65 34.54 -45.12 -4.44
N GLY A 66 34.47 -43.81 -4.63
CA GLY A 66 35.63 -42.91 -4.60
C GLY A 66 35.18 -41.46 -4.57
N LEU A 67 35.09 -40.91 -3.36
CA LEU A 67 34.99 -39.47 -3.09
C LEU A 67 36.05 -38.70 -3.90
N LEU A 68 35.63 -37.76 -4.74
CA LEU A 68 36.41 -36.55 -5.03
C LEU A 68 35.41 -35.40 -5.22
N LEU A 69 35.25 -34.61 -4.16
CA LEU A 69 34.65 -33.27 -4.21
C LEU A 69 35.52 -32.39 -5.11
N SER A 70 35.15 -32.24 -6.37
CA SER A 70 35.53 -31.06 -7.15
C SER A 70 34.44 -30.02 -6.96
N GLY A 71 34.57 -29.23 -5.89
CA GLY A 71 33.78 -28.03 -5.67
C GLY A 71 34.11 -27.00 -6.73
N ALA A 72 33.36 -27.01 -7.83
CA ALA A 72 33.23 -25.83 -8.67
C ALA A 72 32.44 -24.80 -7.85
N LEU A 73 33.13 -23.75 -7.39
CA LEU A 73 32.49 -22.52 -6.95
C LEU A 73 31.62 -22.00 -8.11
N LEU A 74 30.35 -22.37 -8.11
CA LEU A 74 29.33 -21.63 -8.83
C LEU A 74 29.22 -20.28 -8.13
N LEU A 75 29.92 -19.28 -8.66
CA LEU A 75 29.57 -17.88 -8.42
C LEU A 75 28.04 -17.76 -8.61
N PRO A 76 27.29 -17.19 -7.64
CA PRO A 76 25.87 -17.03 -7.82
C PRO A 76 25.69 -16.04 -8.96
N ILE A 77 25.21 -16.54 -10.10
CA ILE A 77 24.58 -15.69 -11.09
C ILE A 77 23.50 -14.95 -10.32
N VAL A 78 23.63 -13.62 -10.22
CA VAL A 78 22.62 -12.75 -9.60
C VAL A 78 21.35 -12.95 -10.42
N GLY A 79 20.51 -13.89 -9.99
CA GLY A 79 19.24 -14.18 -10.64
C GLY A 79 18.38 -12.93 -10.57
N ARG A 80 17.76 -12.56 -11.69
CA ARG A 80 16.78 -11.46 -11.73
C ARG A 80 15.71 -11.72 -10.66
N ALA A 81 15.43 -10.73 -9.82
CA ALA A 81 14.33 -10.83 -8.87
C ALA A 81 13.05 -11.19 -9.62
N GLN A 82 12.35 -12.23 -9.20
CA GLN A 82 11.00 -12.48 -9.69
C GLN A 82 10.08 -11.41 -9.09
N LEU A 83 9.94 -10.30 -9.80
CA LEU A 83 9.11 -9.17 -9.40
C LEU A 83 7.62 -9.53 -9.48
N TYR A 84 7.24 -10.32 -10.49
CA TYR A 84 5.85 -10.66 -10.80
C TYR A 84 5.58 -12.17 -10.67
N THR A 85 4.40 -12.51 -10.16
CA THR A 85 3.85 -13.86 -10.12
C THR A 85 2.86 -14.07 -11.26
N LYS A 86 2.51 -15.32 -11.58
CA LYS A 86 1.49 -15.58 -12.60
C LYS A 86 0.18 -14.85 -12.27
N GLY A 87 -0.30 -14.02 -13.21
CA GLY A 87 -1.57 -13.30 -13.10
C GLY A 87 -1.50 -11.87 -12.54
N ASN A 88 -0.41 -11.45 -11.89
CA ASN A 88 -0.31 -10.08 -11.35
C ASN A 88 0.34 -9.06 -12.30
N TYR A 89 0.71 -9.51 -13.50
CA TYR A 89 1.26 -8.69 -14.58
C TYR A 89 0.84 -9.27 -15.93
N VAL A 90 0.61 -8.42 -16.92
CA VAL A 90 0.43 -8.82 -18.33
C VAL A 90 1.02 -7.77 -19.27
N ALA A 91 1.83 -8.22 -20.23
CA ALA A 91 2.27 -7.37 -21.33
C ALA A 91 1.17 -7.26 -22.39
N ILE A 92 1.00 -6.07 -22.97
CA ILE A 92 0.01 -5.77 -24.00
C ILE A 92 0.69 -5.84 -25.37
N ALA A 93 0.17 -6.68 -26.25
CA ALA A 93 0.71 -6.80 -27.60
C ALA A 93 0.42 -5.50 -28.40
N PRO A 94 1.36 -5.02 -29.25
CA PRO A 94 1.10 -3.91 -30.14
C PRO A 94 -0.16 -4.16 -30.99
N GLY A 95 -1.02 -3.14 -31.11
CA GLY A 95 -2.28 -3.24 -31.87
C GLY A 95 -3.45 -3.90 -31.12
N THR A 96 -3.29 -4.26 -29.84
CA THR A 96 -4.41 -4.74 -29.00
C THR A 96 -5.49 -3.67 -28.90
N SER A 97 -6.76 -4.05 -29.18
CA SER A 97 -7.87 -3.09 -29.11
C SER A 97 -8.15 -2.63 -27.67
N PRO A 98 -8.65 -1.39 -27.44
CA PRO A 98 -8.96 -0.91 -26.09
C PRO A 98 -9.92 -1.82 -25.30
N ALA A 99 -10.86 -2.46 -25.99
CA ALA A 99 -11.77 -3.42 -25.38
C ALA A 99 -11.03 -4.69 -24.90
N ALA A 100 -10.08 -5.20 -25.70
CA ALA A 100 -9.26 -6.34 -25.31
C ALA A 100 -8.31 -5.99 -24.16
N VAL A 101 -7.72 -4.78 -24.15
CA VAL A 101 -6.91 -4.32 -23.00
C VAL A 101 -7.75 -4.26 -21.72
N ALA A 102 -8.98 -3.76 -21.77
CA ALA A 102 -9.87 -3.75 -20.61
C ALA A 102 -10.22 -5.16 -20.12
N GLN A 103 -10.40 -6.13 -21.03
CA GLN A 103 -10.60 -7.54 -20.68
C GLN A 103 -9.37 -8.18 -20.06
N GLN A 104 -8.16 -7.85 -20.53
CA GLN A 104 -6.91 -8.28 -19.92
C GLN A 104 -6.74 -7.67 -18.53
N ALA A 105 -7.03 -6.38 -18.36
CA ALA A 105 -7.01 -5.70 -17.07
C ALA A 105 -7.93 -6.36 -16.04
N ALA A 106 -9.12 -6.79 -16.45
CA ALA A 106 -10.09 -7.49 -15.60
C ALA A 106 -9.64 -8.88 -15.11
N ARG A 107 -8.55 -9.42 -15.68
CA ARG A 107 -7.96 -10.72 -15.33
C ARG A 107 -6.62 -10.58 -14.59
N VAL A 108 -6.13 -9.36 -14.40
CA VAL A 108 -4.98 -9.09 -13.54
C VAL A 108 -5.42 -9.23 -12.09
N VAL A 109 -4.68 -10.01 -11.31
CA VAL A 109 -5.02 -10.42 -9.93
C VAL A 109 -3.86 -10.14 -8.96
N PRO A 110 -4.11 -9.96 -7.66
CA PRO A 110 -3.02 -9.84 -6.68
C PRO A 110 -2.19 -11.11 -6.64
N SER A 111 -0.88 -10.95 -6.40
CA SER A 111 -0.07 -12.06 -5.92
C SER A 111 -0.52 -12.53 -4.51
N PRO A 112 -0.19 -13.76 -4.06
CA PRO A 112 -0.58 -14.23 -2.73
C PRO A 112 -0.14 -13.29 -1.57
N ARG A 113 1.03 -12.65 -1.69
CA ARG A 113 1.51 -11.67 -0.70
C ARG A 113 0.69 -10.38 -0.70
N GLN A 114 0.29 -9.89 -1.88
CA GLN A 114 -0.56 -8.71 -2.01
C GLN A 114 -1.98 -8.99 -1.51
N LEU A 115 -2.52 -10.20 -1.76
CA LEU A 115 -3.82 -10.60 -1.22
C LEU A 115 -3.79 -10.64 0.31
N ARG A 116 -2.79 -11.31 0.90
CA ARG A 116 -2.57 -11.33 2.36
C ARG A 116 -2.49 -9.91 2.92
N TRP A 117 -1.69 -9.06 2.29
CA TRP A 117 -1.52 -7.66 2.71
C TRP A 117 -2.84 -6.87 2.63
N GLN A 118 -3.60 -7.01 1.55
CA GLN A 118 -4.88 -6.32 1.39
C GLN A 118 -5.90 -6.75 2.45
N GLN A 119 -5.88 -8.03 2.86
CA GLN A 119 -6.72 -8.57 3.94
C GLN A 119 -6.37 -8.03 5.34
N LEU A 120 -5.20 -7.40 5.49
CA LEU A 120 -4.87 -6.72 6.74
C LEU A 120 -5.82 -5.55 6.98
N GLU A 121 -6.17 -4.81 5.92
CA GLU A 121 -6.98 -3.59 5.92
C GLU A 121 -6.38 -2.44 6.72
N LEU A 122 -6.00 -2.69 7.98
CA LEU A 122 -5.45 -1.75 8.93
C LEU A 122 -4.09 -2.25 9.43
N THR A 123 -3.06 -1.48 9.15
CA THR A 123 -1.69 -1.66 9.61
C THR A 123 -1.25 -0.45 10.41
N GLY A 124 -0.22 -0.62 11.23
CA GLY A 124 0.31 0.41 12.13
C GLY A 124 1.73 0.78 11.74
N PHE A 125 2.05 2.06 11.84
CA PHE A 125 3.40 2.56 11.65
C PHE A 125 3.91 3.15 12.97
N ILE A 126 5.18 2.96 13.27
CA ILE A 126 5.81 3.45 14.49
C ILE A 126 7.03 4.27 14.09
N HIS A 127 6.83 5.59 14.00
CA HIS A 127 7.95 6.54 13.94
C HIS A 127 8.50 6.74 15.36
N PHE A 128 9.67 6.17 15.59
CA PHE A 128 10.42 6.33 16.83
C PHE A 128 11.90 6.39 16.49
N GLY A 129 12.67 7.22 17.20
CA GLY A 129 14.09 7.35 16.94
C GLY A 129 14.66 8.67 17.43
N MET A 130 15.77 9.09 16.84
CA MET A 130 16.49 10.29 17.27
C MET A 130 15.60 11.54 17.25
N ASN A 131 14.76 11.65 16.22
CA ASN A 131 13.75 12.70 16.03
C ASN A 131 12.76 12.85 17.20
N THR A 132 12.40 11.75 17.88
CA THR A 132 11.61 11.81 19.13
C THR A 132 12.34 12.60 20.22
N PHE A 133 13.66 12.48 20.32
CA PHE A 133 14.47 13.13 21.36
C PHE A 133 14.85 14.56 21.01
N THR A 134 15.01 14.85 19.72
CA THR A 134 15.33 16.20 19.20
C THR A 134 14.10 17.04 18.87
N ASN A 135 12.89 16.46 18.96
CA ASN A 135 11.63 17.13 18.64
C ASN A 135 11.62 17.69 17.21
N LYS A 136 12.09 16.88 16.26
CA LYS A 136 12.08 17.17 14.82
C LYS A 136 11.24 16.14 14.09
N GLU A 137 10.64 16.52 12.97
CA GLU A 137 10.09 15.54 12.02
C GLU A 137 11.21 14.90 11.20
N TRP A 138 12.12 15.73 10.68
CA TRP A 138 13.29 15.30 9.92
C TRP A 138 14.58 15.76 10.60
N GLY A 139 15.33 14.81 11.17
CA GLY A 139 16.69 15.02 11.65
C GLY A 139 17.67 15.33 10.53
N ASP A 140 18.81 15.90 10.90
CA ASP A 140 19.86 16.36 9.99
C ASP A 140 20.98 15.33 9.77
N GLY A 141 21.00 14.26 10.56
CA GLY A 141 22.04 13.22 10.54
C GLY A 141 23.29 13.58 11.32
N THR A 142 23.28 14.72 12.03
CA THR A 142 24.38 15.18 12.90
C THR A 142 24.05 15.01 14.38
N GLU A 143 22.85 14.53 14.70
CA GLU A 143 22.41 14.32 16.06
C GLU A 143 23.35 13.39 16.84
N SER A 144 23.63 13.73 18.10
CA SER A 144 24.47 12.88 18.95
C SER A 144 23.71 11.63 19.40
N PRO A 145 24.24 10.41 19.21
CA PRO A 145 23.69 9.18 19.78
C PRO A 145 23.42 9.25 21.30
N ALA A 146 24.12 10.14 22.02
CA ALA A 146 23.91 10.36 23.45
C ALA A 146 22.51 10.88 23.80
N LEU A 147 21.80 11.50 22.84
CA LEU A 147 20.44 12.01 23.04
C LEU A 147 19.40 10.90 23.06
N PHE A 148 19.68 9.76 22.43
CA PHE A 148 18.75 8.63 22.39
C PHE A 148 18.81 7.87 23.71
N ASN A 149 17.83 8.11 24.59
CA ASN A 149 17.78 7.45 25.90
C ASN A 149 16.34 7.31 26.44
N PRO A 150 15.50 6.46 25.83
CA PRO A 150 14.16 6.24 26.35
C PRO A 150 14.21 5.62 27.74
N THR A 151 13.45 6.20 28.67
CA THR A 151 13.54 5.88 30.11
C THR A 151 12.74 4.64 30.53
N ALA A 152 11.73 4.26 29.77
CA ALA A 152 10.78 3.21 30.10
C ALA A 152 10.23 2.49 28.86
N LEU A 153 11.07 2.28 27.84
CA LEU A 153 10.65 1.69 26.57
C LEU A 153 9.97 0.34 26.80
N ASP A 154 8.73 0.20 26.30
CA ASP A 154 7.97 -1.05 26.31
C ASP A 154 7.32 -1.28 24.95
N ALA A 155 8.02 -2.00 24.06
CA ALA A 155 7.48 -2.38 22.76
C ALA A 155 6.24 -3.29 22.84
N ARG A 156 6.06 -4.05 23.94
CA ARG A 156 4.84 -4.85 24.15
C ARG A 156 3.64 -3.97 24.41
N GLN A 157 3.81 -2.82 25.06
CA GLN A 157 2.76 -1.81 25.19
C GLN A 157 2.34 -1.26 23.83
N TRP A 158 3.29 -1.00 22.93
CA TRP A 158 3.01 -0.51 21.59
C TRP A 158 2.15 -1.53 20.82
N VAL A 159 2.66 -2.75 20.68
CA VAL A 159 1.99 -3.82 19.92
C VAL A 159 0.63 -4.18 20.53
N ARG A 160 0.53 -4.24 21.87
CA ARG A 160 -0.75 -4.53 22.55
C ARG A 160 -1.79 -3.44 22.28
N ALA A 161 -1.42 -2.17 22.41
CA ALA A 161 -2.32 -1.06 22.15
C ALA A 161 -2.73 -1.00 20.67
N SER A 162 -1.81 -1.24 19.74
CA SER A 162 -2.12 -1.36 18.31
C SER A 162 -3.12 -2.49 18.04
N LYS A 163 -2.89 -3.67 18.63
CA LYS A 163 -3.79 -4.83 18.50
C LYS A 163 -5.19 -4.55 19.04
N GLU A 164 -5.28 -3.94 20.23
CA GLU A 164 -6.55 -3.49 20.80
C GLU A 164 -7.25 -2.44 19.92
N GLY A 165 -6.47 -1.64 19.19
CA GLY A 165 -6.92 -0.71 18.15
C GLY A 165 -7.36 -1.35 16.83
N GLY A 166 -7.25 -2.67 16.68
CA GLY A 166 -7.65 -3.40 15.47
C GLY A 166 -6.57 -3.49 14.38
N ILE A 167 -5.36 -2.98 14.64
CA ILE A 167 -4.21 -3.09 13.72
C ILE A 167 -3.76 -4.55 13.64
N LYS A 168 -3.38 -5.00 12.43
CA LYS A 168 -2.99 -6.40 12.15
C LYS A 168 -1.51 -6.60 11.77
N GLN A 169 -0.77 -5.51 11.58
CA GLN A 169 0.68 -5.51 11.33
C GLN A 169 1.29 -4.22 11.85
N VAL A 170 2.51 -4.24 12.38
CA VAL A 170 3.26 -3.04 12.80
C VAL A 170 4.55 -2.90 12.01
N ILE A 171 4.81 -1.71 11.47
CA ILE A 171 6.03 -1.33 10.74
C ILE A 171 6.82 -0.34 11.61
N ILE A 172 8.07 -0.67 11.94
CA ILE A 172 8.96 0.18 12.73
C ILE A 172 9.93 0.96 11.83
N THR A 173 10.16 2.25 12.12
CA THR A 173 11.24 3.04 11.51
C THR A 173 12.60 2.57 12.01
N ALA A 174 13.07 1.42 11.52
CA ALA A 174 14.37 0.87 11.91
C ALA A 174 15.51 1.88 11.68
N LYS A 175 15.41 2.67 10.60
CA LYS A 175 16.24 3.85 10.33
C LYS A 175 15.43 4.90 9.58
N HIS A 176 15.38 6.13 10.08
CA HIS A 176 14.76 7.27 9.39
C HIS A 176 15.78 8.03 8.52
N HIS A 177 15.40 9.15 7.90
CA HIS A 177 16.28 9.98 7.05
C HIS A 177 17.55 10.46 7.76
N ASP A 178 17.49 10.64 9.09
CA ASP A 178 18.64 11.02 9.91
C ASP A 178 19.76 9.97 9.89
N GLY A 179 19.46 8.72 9.51
CA GLY A 179 20.42 7.63 9.45
C GLY A 179 20.65 6.90 10.78
N PHE A 180 20.00 7.29 11.87
CA PHE A 180 20.17 6.65 13.18
C PHE A 180 19.50 5.28 13.20
N CYS A 181 20.30 4.22 13.39
CA CYS A 181 19.80 2.85 13.36
C CYS A 181 19.30 2.40 14.75
N LEU A 182 18.05 1.93 14.81
CA LEU A 182 17.40 1.45 16.03
C LEU A 182 17.83 0.05 16.49
N TRP A 183 18.75 -0.56 15.76
CA TRP A 183 19.38 -1.84 16.10
C TRP A 183 20.91 -1.67 16.10
N PRO A 184 21.67 -2.55 16.78
CA PRO A 184 23.13 -2.47 16.85
C PRO A 184 23.77 -2.95 15.53
N SER A 185 23.55 -2.22 14.43
CA SER A 185 24.08 -2.53 13.12
C SER A 185 25.61 -2.60 13.13
N LYS A 186 26.19 -3.62 12.49
CA LYS A 186 27.65 -3.76 12.37
C LYS A 186 28.28 -2.76 11.40
N PHE A 187 27.46 -2.04 10.63
CA PHE A 187 27.90 -1.25 9.48
C PHE A 187 27.94 0.25 9.76
N THR A 188 27.46 0.71 10.92
CA THR A 188 27.56 2.12 11.35
C THR A 188 27.62 2.24 12.87
N LYS A 189 28.37 3.23 13.36
CA LYS A 189 28.36 3.63 14.77
C LYS A 189 27.17 4.53 15.11
N HIS A 190 26.49 5.10 14.11
CA HIS A 190 25.33 5.96 14.31
C HIS A 190 24.08 5.11 14.55
N SER A 191 24.06 4.45 15.70
CA SER A 191 23.04 3.47 16.10
C SER A 191 22.87 3.45 17.61
N VAL A 192 21.88 2.69 18.08
CA VAL A 192 21.63 2.42 19.51
C VAL A 192 22.86 1.89 20.25
N GLN A 193 23.81 1.25 19.56
CA GLN A 193 25.05 0.77 20.18
C GLN A 193 25.90 1.90 20.77
N SER A 194 25.85 3.09 20.16
CA SER A 194 26.58 4.28 20.63
C SER A 194 25.75 5.17 21.57
N SER A 195 24.55 4.74 21.94
CA SER A 195 23.66 5.47 22.84
C SER A 195 23.79 4.96 24.29
N PRO A 196 23.45 5.78 25.31
CA PRO A 196 23.43 5.34 26.70
C PRO A 196 22.29 4.35 27.00
N TRP A 197 21.28 4.27 26.12
CA TRP A 197 20.12 3.41 26.32
C TRP A 197 20.52 1.94 26.49
N LYS A 198 20.07 1.32 27.60
CA LYS A 198 20.46 -0.04 28.01
C LYS A 198 21.99 -0.28 27.98
N GLY A 199 22.77 0.76 28.27
CA GLY A 199 24.24 0.71 28.24
C GLY A 199 24.82 0.37 26.87
N GLY A 200 24.18 0.82 25.78
CA GLY A 200 24.60 0.54 24.40
C GLY A 200 24.31 -0.89 23.92
N LYS A 201 23.51 -1.66 24.69
CA LYS A 201 23.16 -3.06 24.36
C LYS A 201 21.71 -3.23 23.92
N GLY A 202 20.98 -2.13 23.80
CA GLY A 202 19.58 -2.16 23.39
C GLY A 202 19.41 -2.47 21.89
N ASP A 203 18.24 -3.00 21.55
CA ASP A 203 17.83 -3.28 20.18
C ASP A 203 16.30 -3.11 20.09
N VAL A 204 15.87 -1.94 19.61
CA VAL A 204 14.43 -1.61 19.53
C VAL A 204 13.75 -2.48 18.48
N VAL A 205 14.43 -2.74 17.35
CA VAL A 205 13.89 -3.56 16.26
C VAL A 205 13.57 -4.96 16.78
N LYS A 206 14.48 -5.55 17.56
CA LYS A 206 14.24 -6.84 18.22
C LYS A 206 13.07 -6.79 19.19
N GLU A 207 13.00 -5.77 20.06
CA GLU A 207 11.91 -5.68 21.03
C GLU A 207 10.53 -5.55 20.36
N VAL A 208 10.43 -4.85 19.23
CA VAL A 208 9.20 -4.74 18.44
C VAL A 208 8.89 -6.04 17.69
N ALA A 209 9.87 -6.66 17.06
CA ALA A 209 9.69 -7.92 16.33
C ALA A 209 9.22 -9.04 17.27
N ASP A 210 9.90 -9.22 18.41
CA ASP A 210 9.55 -10.21 19.43
C ASP A 210 8.12 -9.96 19.95
N ALA A 211 7.77 -8.70 20.27
CA ALA A 211 6.43 -8.35 20.72
C ALA A 211 5.35 -8.62 19.65
N CYS A 212 5.65 -8.40 18.37
CA CYS A 212 4.73 -8.73 17.27
C CYS A 212 4.51 -10.25 17.18
N HIS A 213 5.58 -11.04 17.15
CA HIS A 213 5.49 -12.50 17.04
C HIS A 213 4.81 -13.14 18.25
N GLU A 214 5.11 -12.69 19.46
CA GLU A 214 4.44 -13.12 20.70
C GLU A 214 2.92 -12.90 20.64
N GLN A 215 2.47 -11.84 19.99
CA GLN A 215 1.06 -11.47 19.91
C GLN A 215 0.37 -11.91 18.60
N GLY A 216 1.06 -12.63 17.72
CA GLY A 216 0.54 -13.02 16.40
C GLY A 216 0.22 -11.84 15.49
N MET A 217 0.95 -10.73 15.66
CA MET A 217 0.88 -9.52 14.83
C MET A 217 1.88 -9.63 13.67
N GLY A 218 1.53 -9.15 12.48
CA GLY A 218 2.53 -9.00 11.41
C GLY A 218 3.63 -8.00 11.79
N PHE A 219 4.85 -8.21 11.32
CA PHE A 219 5.99 -7.32 11.58
C PHE A 219 6.59 -6.80 10.27
N GLY A 220 6.82 -5.50 10.17
CA GLY A 220 7.47 -4.87 9.03
C GLY A 220 8.58 -3.90 9.45
N VAL A 221 9.43 -3.54 8.49
CA VAL A 221 10.54 -2.61 8.70
C VAL A 221 10.49 -1.48 7.67
N TYR A 222 10.63 -0.25 8.14
CA TYR A 222 10.98 0.89 7.32
C TYR A 222 12.49 1.10 7.41
N LEU A 223 13.15 1.18 6.26
CA LEU A 223 14.57 1.47 6.14
C LEU A 223 14.75 2.58 5.11
N SER A 224 15.00 3.81 5.58
CA SER A 224 15.06 4.97 4.69
C SER A 224 16.16 4.81 3.62
N PRO A 225 15.80 4.90 2.31
CA PRO A 225 16.78 4.97 1.24
C PRO A 225 17.63 6.23 1.31
N TRP A 226 17.04 7.38 1.65
CA TRP A 226 17.78 8.61 1.93
C TRP A 226 18.42 8.54 3.32
N ASP A 227 19.71 8.84 3.39
CA ASP A 227 20.49 8.78 4.63
C ASP A 227 21.38 10.01 4.75
N ARG A 228 21.09 10.85 5.73
CA ARG A 228 21.77 12.13 5.97
C ARG A 228 23.04 11.98 6.81
N ASN A 229 23.27 10.82 7.42
CA ASN A 229 24.46 10.56 8.25
C ASN A 229 25.56 9.82 7.48
N SER A 230 25.19 8.82 6.68
CA SER A 230 26.15 7.91 6.07
C SER A 230 27.14 8.65 5.17
N PRO A 231 28.47 8.47 5.38
CA PRO A 231 29.48 9.06 4.50
C PRO A 231 29.46 8.44 3.10
N TYR A 232 28.79 7.28 2.94
CA TYR A 232 28.66 6.61 1.65
C TYR A 232 27.53 7.18 0.80
N PHE A 233 26.56 7.90 1.38
CA PHE A 233 25.43 8.42 0.62
C PHE A 233 25.93 9.38 -0.48
N GLY A 234 25.56 9.11 -1.74
CA GLY A 234 26.07 9.79 -2.93
C GLY A 234 27.19 9.02 -3.66
N ASP A 235 27.97 8.18 -2.97
CA ASP A 235 28.83 7.17 -3.59
C ASP A 235 27.98 5.91 -3.83
N SER A 236 27.43 5.82 -5.04
CA SER A 236 26.33 4.90 -5.29
C SER A 236 26.71 3.43 -5.07
N ALA A 237 27.92 3.01 -5.44
CA ALA A 237 28.36 1.63 -5.23
C ALA A 237 28.56 1.32 -3.74
N LYS A 238 29.20 2.22 -2.99
CA LYS A 238 29.42 2.02 -1.55
C LYS A 238 28.11 2.06 -0.76
N TYR A 239 27.23 3.01 -1.06
CA TYR A 239 25.95 3.12 -0.37
C TYR A 239 25.05 1.91 -0.63
N ASN A 240 24.98 1.41 -1.86
CA ASN A 240 24.19 0.21 -2.15
C ASN A 240 24.71 -1.03 -1.40
N ASN A 241 26.03 -1.17 -1.25
CA ASN A 241 26.60 -2.25 -0.42
C ASN A 241 26.27 -2.06 1.07
N TYR A 242 26.40 -0.84 1.58
CA TYR A 242 26.01 -0.49 2.95
C TYR A 242 24.52 -0.78 3.22
N PHE A 243 23.64 -0.37 2.30
CA PHE A 243 22.21 -0.60 2.40
C PHE A 243 21.85 -2.09 2.34
N VAL A 244 22.44 -2.86 1.42
CA VAL A 244 22.27 -4.32 1.32
C VAL A 244 22.70 -5.03 2.59
N ASN A 245 23.78 -4.57 3.21
CA ASN A 245 24.27 -5.12 4.47
C ASN A 245 23.27 -4.88 5.62
N GLN A 246 22.75 -3.65 5.77
CA GLN A 246 21.72 -3.34 6.75
C GLN A 246 20.41 -4.10 6.50
N LEU A 247 19.98 -4.15 5.24
CA LEU A 247 18.80 -4.91 4.84
C LEU A 247 18.97 -6.41 5.13
N THR A 248 20.17 -6.96 4.96
CA THR A 248 20.46 -8.36 5.33
C THR A 248 20.32 -8.58 6.83
N GLU A 249 20.81 -7.67 7.68
CA GLU A 249 20.63 -7.76 9.14
C GLU A 249 19.13 -7.78 9.51
N LEU A 250 18.36 -6.82 8.98
CA LEU A 250 16.92 -6.66 9.25
C LEU A 250 16.08 -7.85 8.78
N LEU A 251 16.45 -8.50 7.68
CA LEU A 251 15.67 -9.59 7.10
C LEU A 251 16.14 -10.98 7.54
N THR A 252 17.20 -11.08 8.35
CA THR A 252 17.74 -12.38 8.82
C THR A 252 17.59 -12.56 10.33
N ASN A 253 17.76 -11.49 11.12
CA ASN A 253 17.94 -11.62 12.57
C ASN A 253 16.64 -11.43 13.39
N TYR A 254 15.56 -10.98 12.76
CA TYR A 254 14.33 -10.56 13.43
C TYR A 254 13.11 -11.41 13.04
N GLY A 255 13.35 -12.68 12.68
CA GLY A 255 12.29 -13.63 12.33
C GLY A 255 11.59 -13.29 11.01
N ARG A 256 10.26 -13.52 10.97
CA ARG A 256 9.44 -13.23 9.80
C ARG A 256 9.20 -11.73 9.67
N VAL A 257 9.48 -11.20 8.47
CA VAL A 257 9.15 -9.83 8.06
C VAL A 257 8.08 -9.90 6.97
N ASP A 258 6.96 -9.26 7.22
CA ASP A 258 5.78 -9.24 6.36
C ASP A 258 5.75 -8.07 5.37
N GLU A 259 6.50 -7.01 5.66
CA GLU A 259 6.57 -5.82 4.82
C GLU A 259 7.90 -5.07 4.97
N VAL A 260 8.43 -4.59 3.84
CA VAL A 260 9.62 -3.72 3.77
C VAL A 260 9.22 -2.42 3.09
N TRP A 261 9.35 -1.32 3.82
CA TRP A 261 8.89 0.00 3.38
C TRP A 261 10.09 0.87 2.99
N PHE A 262 10.11 1.32 1.74
CA PHE A 262 11.17 2.17 1.19
C PHE A 262 10.61 3.52 0.77
N ASP A 263 10.99 4.55 1.51
CA ASP A 263 10.55 5.92 1.26
C ASP A 263 11.05 6.50 -0.06
N GLY A 264 10.18 7.30 -0.69
CA GLY A 264 10.52 8.11 -1.87
C GLY A 264 11.03 9.51 -1.53
N ALA A 265 10.83 9.99 -0.30
CA ALA A 265 11.24 11.33 0.12
C ALA A 265 12.77 11.50 0.09
N ASN A 266 13.21 12.63 -0.48
CA ASN A 266 14.61 13.03 -0.52
C ASN A 266 14.73 14.55 -0.52
N GLY A 267 15.36 15.10 0.52
CA GLY A 267 15.54 16.53 0.73
C GLY A 267 16.89 17.11 0.30
N GLU A 268 17.74 16.37 -0.45
CA GLU A 268 19.03 16.87 -0.94
C GLU A 268 18.90 18.05 -1.92
N GLY A 269 17.75 18.16 -2.60
CA GLY A 269 17.49 19.20 -3.58
C GLY A 269 18.38 19.10 -4.84
N PRO A 270 18.34 20.11 -5.72
CA PRO A 270 19.01 20.05 -7.04
C PRO A 270 20.54 19.94 -6.98
N THR A 271 21.15 20.49 -5.91
CA THR A 271 22.60 20.62 -5.74
C THR A 271 23.18 19.67 -4.70
N GLY A 272 22.36 18.91 -3.99
CA GLY A 272 22.82 17.96 -2.97
C GLY A 272 23.35 16.64 -3.57
N LYS A 273 23.57 15.67 -2.69
CA LYS A 273 24.11 14.36 -3.05
C LYS A 273 23.14 13.61 -3.96
N LYS A 274 23.67 12.99 -5.03
CA LYS A 274 22.89 12.19 -5.97
C LYS A 274 23.17 10.72 -5.77
N GLN A 275 22.22 10.02 -5.19
CA GLN A 275 22.30 8.58 -4.95
C GLN A 275 21.54 7.82 -6.05
N VAL A 276 22.21 6.83 -6.64
CA VAL A 276 21.62 5.88 -7.59
C VAL A 276 21.37 4.57 -6.85
N TYR A 277 20.10 4.22 -6.63
CA TYR A 277 19.72 3.04 -5.86
C TYR A 277 19.68 1.77 -6.72
N ASP A 278 20.33 0.70 -6.26
CA ASP A 278 20.28 -0.62 -6.88
C ASP A 278 19.07 -1.43 -6.35
N PHE A 279 17.88 -0.91 -6.66
CA PHE A 279 16.62 -1.49 -6.22
C PHE A 279 16.48 -2.97 -6.59
N ASN A 280 17.02 -3.38 -7.73
CA ASN A 280 16.89 -4.77 -8.19
C ASN A 280 17.68 -5.73 -7.33
N ARG A 281 18.88 -5.34 -6.91
CA ARG A 281 19.65 -6.09 -5.92
C ARG A 281 18.93 -6.13 -4.57
N TRP A 282 18.32 -5.02 -4.15
CA TRP A 282 17.58 -4.94 -2.89
C TRP A 282 16.34 -5.85 -2.91
N TYR A 283 15.55 -5.81 -3.99
CA TYR A 283 14.37 -6.67 -4.16
C TYR A 283 14.75 -8.14 -4.27
N ALA A 284 15.81 -8.48 -5.02
CA ALA A 284 16.30 -9.86 -5.10
C ALA A 284 16.69 -10.38 -3.71
N LEU A 285 17.33 -9.56 -2.89
CA LEU A 285 17.67 -9.90 -1.52
C LEU A 285 16.39 -10.14 -0.68
N ILE A 286 15.42 -9.23 -0.73
CA ILE A 286 14.15 -9.37 0.01
C ILE A 286 13.43 -10.65 -0.42
N ARG A 287 13.31 -10.90 -1.72
CA ARG A 287 12.65 -12.11 -2.23
C ARG A 287 13.34 -13.40 -1.79
N ARG A 288 14.67 -13.38 -1.63
CA ARG A 288 15.44 -14.52 -1.16
C ARG A 288 15.26 -14.76 0.34
N LEU A 289 15.31 -13.70 1.15
CA LEU A 289 15.28 -13.83 2.62
C LEU A 289 13.85 -13.90 3.18
N GLN A 290 12.92 -13.14 2.60
CA GLN A 290 11.56 -12.95 3.07
C GLN A 290 10.58 -12.99 1.88
N PRO A 291 10.37 -14.17 1.23
CA PRO A 291 9.60 -14.29 -0.02
C PRO A 291 8.13 -13.88 0.07
N THR A 292 7.58 -13.85 1.29
CA THR A 292 6.20 -13.45 1.61
C THR A 292 6.04 -11.98 1.94
N ALA A 293 7.14 -11.22 2.07
CA ALA A 293 7.10 -9.79 2.36
C ALA A 293 6.61 -9.00 1.15
N THR A 294 5.72 -8.04 1.38
CA THR A 294 5.45 -6.95 0.43
C THR A 294 6.58 -5.93 0.48
N ILE A 295 6.90 -5.33 -0.66
CA ILE A 295 7.84 -4.21 -0.76
C ILE A 295 7.04 -2.98 -1.19
N ALA A 296 7.02 -1.96 -0.33
CA ALA A 296 6.11 -0.82 -0.44
C ALA A 296 6.81 0.48 -0.89
N VAL A 297 6.02 1.35 -1.51
CA VAL A 297 6.34 2.70 -1.99
C VAL A 297 7.39 2.72 -3.09
N MET A 298 8.67 2.69 -2.74
CA MET A 298 9.76 2.41 -3.68
C MET A 298 9.95 0.89 -3.79
N GLY A 299 8.85 0.15 -3.98
CA GLY A 299 8.82 -1.30 -4.17
C GLY A 299 7.68 -1.78 -5.07
N PRO A 300 7.83 -2.94 -5.74
CA PRO A 300 6.89 -3.38 -6.78
C PRO A 300 5.55 -3.92 -6.28
N ASP A 301 5.34 -4.12 -4.98
CA ASP A 301 4.16 -4.81 -4.46
C ASP A 301 3.05 -3.87 -4.00
N VAL A 302 3.40 -2.74 -3.39
CA VAL A 302 2.45 -1.82 -2.75
C VAL A 302 2.81 -0.38 -3.08
N ARG A 303 1.83 0.42 -3.47
CA ARG A 303 2.00 1.79 -3.94
C ARG A 303 1.59 2.80 -2.89
N TRP A 304 2.32 3.90 -2.78
CA TRP A 304 1.86 5.07 -2.05
C TRP A 304 0.59 5.66 -2.70
N VAL A 305 -0.43 5.99 -1.91
CA VAL A 305 -1.67 6.54 -2.43
C VAL A 305 -1.49 7.91 -3.10
N GLY A 306 -0.44 8.66 -2.73
CA GLY A 306 -0.19 10.01 -3.24
C GLY A 306 -0.62 11.12 -2.29
N THR A 307 -0.83 10.83 -1.00
CA THR A 307 -1.10 11.85 0.01
C THR A 307 -0.93 11.24 1.40
N GLU A 308 -0.50 12.05 2.36
CA GLU A 308 -0.40 11.67 3.78
C GLU A 308 -1.65 12.09 4.59
N SER A 309 -2.72 12.52 3.92
CA SER A 309 -3.93 13.03 4.56
C SER A 309 -4.80 11.94 5.21
N GLY A 310 -4.59 10.67 4.85
CA GLY A 310 -5.46 9.56 5.22
C GLY A 310 -6.66 9.33 4.29
N TYR A 311 -6.77 10.08 3.19
CA TYR A 311 -7.89 9.97 2.24
C TYR A 311 -7.44 9.40 0.90
N GLY A 312 -7.93 8.21 0.57
CA GLY A 312 -7.74 7.58 -0.75
C GLY A 312 -8.71 8.09 -1.82
N ARG A 313 -8.55 7.61 -3.06
CA ARG A 313 -9.38 8.07 -4.19
C ARG A 313 -10.80 7.54 -4.12
N PRO A 314 -11.81 8.34 -4.51
CA PRO A 314 -13.16 7.83 -4.75
C PRO A 314 -13.20 6.72 -5.80
N THR A 315 -12.30 6.75 -6.79
CA THR A 315 -12.11 5.72 -7.84
C THR A 315 -10.68 5.19 -7.75
N GLU A 316 -10.47 4.05 -7.08
CA GLU A 316 -9.12 3.51 -6.83
C GLU A 316 -8.95 2.16 -7.53
N TRP A 317 -8.17 2.18 -8.61
CA TRP A 317 -7.80 1.00 -9.39
C TRP A 317 -6.51 0.40 -8.84
N SER A 318 -6.56 -0.89 -8.50
CA SER A 318 -5.36 -1.67 -8.19
C SER A 318 -4.66 -2.15 -9.46
N VAL A 319 -5.36 -2.20 -10.61
CA VAL A 319 -4.77 -2.55 -11.91
C VAL A 319 -4.39 -1.30 -12.68
N LEU A 320 -3.09 -1.09 -12.87
CA LEU A 320 -2.55 0.15 -13.43
C LEU A 320 -1.75 -0.11 -14.72
N PRO A 321 -1.75 0.86 -15.67
CA PRO A 321 -0.88 0.82 -16.82
C PRO A 321 0.58 1.01 -16.40
N THR A 322 1.47 0.33 -17.11
CA THR A 322 2.90 0.34 -16.82
C THR A 322 3.70 0.10 -18.11
N ASP A 323 4.99 0.44 -18.11
CA ASP A 323 5.81 0.39 -19.33
C ASP A 323 6.30 -1.06 -19.59
N ALA A 324 6.22 -1.55 -20.83
CA ALA A 324 6.51 -2.97 -21.16
C ALA A 324 7.99 -3.37 -20.96
N GLN A 325 8.90 -2.38 -20.90
CA GLN A 325 10.33 -2.63 -20.79
C GLN A 325 10.79 -2.99 -19.38
N GLN A 326 9.91 -3.15 -18.39
CA GLN A 326 10.26 -3.42 -17.00
C GLN A 326 11.09 -4.69 -16.76
N GLN A 327 10.79 -5.80 -17.46
CA GLN A 327 11.60 -7.02 -17.31
C GLN A 327 13.04 -6.88 -17.85
N ALA A 328 13.27 -5.95 -18.79
CA ALA A 328 14.56 -5.72 -19.43
C ALA A 328 15.34 -4.55 -18.80
N ASN A 329 14.65 -3.45 -18.43
CA ASN A 329 15.25 -2.20 -17.95
C ASN A 329 15.61 -2.21 -16.47
N VAL A 330 15.12 -3.17 -15.69
CA VAL A 330 15.65 -3.49 -14.36
C VAL A 330 17.17 -3.80 -14.43
N ALA A 331 17.68 -4.31 -15.55
CA ALA A 331 19.13 -4.53 -15.71
C ALA A 331 19.92 -3.28 -16.15
N ALA A 332 19.26 -2.25 -16.74
CA ALA A 332 19.95 -1.14 -17.41
C ALA A 332 19.70 0.25 -16.78
N ASN A 333 18.59 0.45 -16.05
CA ASN A 333 18.13 1.75 -15.58
C ASN A 333 18.15 1.88 -14.06
N SER A 334 19.23 1.44 -13.38
CA SER A 334 19.46 1.80 -11.97
C SER A 334 19.46 3.33 -11.73
N GLN A 335 19.50 4.13 -12.80
CA GLN A 335 19.71 5.58 -12.79
C GLN A 335 18.44 6.46 -12.78
N LYS A 336 17.23 5.93 -12.78
CA LYS A 336 15.99 6.73 -12.76
C LYS A 336 14.92 6.09 -11.86
N GLU A 337 13.93 6.91 -11.49
CA GLU A 337 12.74 6.58 -10.68
C GLU A 337 12.29 5.12 -10.80
N ALA A 338 11.84 4.54 -9.69
CA ALA A 338 11.29 3.19 -9.58
C ALA A 338 10.42 2.82 -10.80
N ALA A 339 11.00 2.05 -11.74
CA ALA A 339 10.43 1.83 -13.07
C ALA A 339 9.10 1.05 -13.09
N PHE A 340 8.60 0.61 -11.94
CA PHE A 340 7.32 -0.09 -11.74
C PHE A 340 6.17 0.83 -11.31
N ALA A 341 6.46 2.08 -10.93
CA ALA A 341 5.49 3.02 -10.41
C ALA A 341 4.81 3.85 -11.52
N PRO A 342 3.50 4.14 -11.42
CA PRO A 342 2.87 5.19 -12.21
C PRO A 342 3.69 6.50 -12.15
N LYS A 343 3.86 7.16 -13.30
CA LYS A 343 4.66 8.40 -13.43
C LYS A 343 4.17 9.54 -12.53
N ASN A 344 2.92 9.51 -12.08
CA ASN A 344 2.38 10.48 -11.15
C ASN A 344 1.33 9.84 -10.22
N HIS A 345 1.71 9.63 -8.96
CA HIS A 345 0.84 9.09 -7.92
C HIS A 345 -0.21 10.07 -7.40
N MET A 346 -0.18 11.33 -7.83
CA MET A 346 -1.08 12.38 -7.35
C MET A 346 -2.31 12.56 -8.24
N GLU A 347 -2.38 11.88 -9.39
CA GLU A 347 -3.52 12.02 -10.31
C GLU A 347 -4.78 11.36 -9.73
N ASP A 348 -5.94 11.93 -10.05
CA ASP A 348 -7.24 11.38 -9.62
C ASP A 348 -7.61 10.08 -10.34
N ASP A 349 -7.14 9.89 -11.58
CA ASP A 349 -7.40 8.70 -12.39
C ASP A 349 -6.10 8.01 -12.79
N LEU A 350 -5.88 6.83 -12.23
CA LEU A 350 -4.68 6.03 -12.52
C LEU A 350 -4.97 4.81 -13.40
N GLY A 351 -6.23 4.44 -13.59
CA GLY A 351 -6.56 3.11 -14.11
C GLY A 351 -7.87 3.02 -14.89
N SER A 352 -8.54 4.12 -15.22
CA SER A 352 -9.73 4.07 -16.09
C SER A 352 -9.43 3.48 -17.46
N ARG A 353 -10.47 3.12 -18.23
CA ARG A 353 -10.31 2.69 -19.63
C ARG A 353 -9.52 3.68 -20.48
N ALA A 354 -9.63 4.99 -20.19
CA ALA A 354 -8.86 6.02 -20.88
C ALA A 354 -7.36 5.95 -20.56
N LYS A 355 -6.99 5.56 -19.34
CA LYS A 355 -5.59 5.32 -18.93
C LYS A 355 -5.04 4.00 -19.45
N LEU A 356 -5.89 3.00 -19.63
CA LEU A 356 -5.47 1.69 -20.13
C LEU A 356 -5.24 1.65 -21.65
N LYS A 357 -5.85 2.55 -22.43
CA LYS A 357 -5.91 2.45 -23.90
C LYS A 357 -4.54 2.29 -24.58
N ASP A 358 -3.51 2.97 -24.06
CA ASP A 358 -2.14 2.99 -24.60
C ASP A 358 -1.17 2.22 -23.69
N ALA A 359 -1.69 1.40 -22.77
CA ALA A 359 -0.87 0.63 -21.85
C ALA A 359 -0.01 -0.38 -22.62
N GLN A 360 1.29 -0.38 -22.34
CA GLN A 360 2.20 -1.40 -22.88
C GLN A 360 2.22 -2.65 -22.01
N ALA A 361 1.93 -2.50 -20.73
CA ALA A 361 1.74 -3.56 -19.78
C ALA A 361 0.75 -3.12 -18.69
N LEU A 362 0.23 -4.09 -17.94
CA LEU A 362 -0.66 -3.88 -16.80
C LEU A 362 -0.13 -4.65 -15.59
N VAL A 363 -0.28 -4.07 -14.41
CA VAL A 363 0.21 -4.66 -13.15
C VAL A 363 -0.81 -4.48 -12.03
N TRP A 364 -0.88 -5.46 -11.13
CA TRP A 364 -1.57 -5.29 -9.84
C TRP A 364 -0.65 -4.54 -8.87
N TYR A 365 -0.98 -3.28 -8.57
CA TYR A 365 -0.19 -2.40 -7.71
C TYR A 365 -1.12 -1.54 -6.81
N PRO A 366 -1.64 -2.14 -5.72
CA PRO A 366 -2.68 -1.57 -4.87
C PRO A 366 -2.15 -0.43 -4.00
N ALA A 367 -3.06 0.42 -3.51
CA ALA A 367 -2.75 1.63 -2.78
C ALA A 367 -2.68 1.40 -1.25
N GLU A 368 -1.61 1.89 -0.64
CA GLU A 368 -1.48 2.11 0.80
C GLU A 368 -1.73 3.58 1.13
N VAL A 369 -2.60 3.81 2.10
CA VAL A 369 -3.00 5.14 2.58
C VAL A 369 -2.36 5.35 3.93
N ASP A 370 -1.27 6.10 3.96
CA ASP A 370 -0.49 6.41 5.14
C ASP A 370 -0.94 7.74 5.77
N VAL A 371 -1.02 7.76 7.09
CA VAL A 371 -1.39 8.96 7.87
C VAL A 371 -0.99 8.81 9.32
N SER A 372 -0.62 9.90 9.97
CA SER A 372 -0.39 9.91 11.42
C SER A 372 -1.67 10.11 12.24
N ILE A 373 -1.74 9.49 13.42
CA ILE A 373 -2.78 9.77 14.42
C ILE A 373 -2.66 11.22 14.96
N ARG A 374 -1.50 11.84 14.80
CA ARG A 374 -1.17 13.22 15.17
C ARG A 374 -0.94 14.09 13.91
N PRO A 375 -0.69 15.39 14.05
CA PRO A 375 -0.17 16.21 12.96
C PRO A 375 1.20 15.73 12.45
N GLY A 376 2.16 15.49 13.34
CA GLY A 376 3.49 14.99 13.00
C GLY A 376 3.57 13.46 12.95
N TRP A 377 4.61 12.94 12.30
CA TRP A 377 4.96 11.53 12.28
C TRP A 377 5.66 11.11 13.57
N PHE A 378 6.60 11.89 14.10
CA PHE A 378 7.22 11.64 15.39
C PHE A 378 6.40 12.22 16.54
N ASN A 379 6.70 11.80 17.77
CA ASN A 379 5.99 12.34 18.93
C ASN A 379 6.48 13.76 19.25
N HIS A 380 5.54 14.70 19.26
CA HIS A 380 5.73 16.06 19.74
C HIS A 380 4.81 16.32 20.94
N PRO A 381 5.33 16.74 22.11
CA PRO A 381 4.49 17.08 23.26
C PRO A 381 3.44 18.17 22.95
N ALA A 382 3.74 19.08 22.02
CA ALA A 382 2.82 20.12 21.55
C ALA A 382 1.56 19.56 20.83
N GLU A 383 1.57 18.27 20.48
CA GLU A 383 0.50 17.60 19.75
C GLU A 383 -0.35 16.67 20.63
N ASP A 384 -0.08 16.59 21.94
CA ASP A 384 -0.83 15.70 22.86
C ASP A 384 -2.32 15.99 22.94
N THR A 385 -2.72 17.22 22.62
CA THR A 385 -4.13 17.66 22.53
C THR A 385 -4.68 17.63 21.10
N GLN A 386 -3.86 17.25 20.12
CA GLN A 386 -4.16 17.24 18.69
C GLN A 386 -4.27 15.82 18.11
N VAL A 387 -4.34 14.81 18.97
CA VAL A 387 -4.58 13.42 18.58
C VAL A 387 -5.95 13.31 17.92
N LYS A 388 -5.99 12.74 16.71
CA LYS A 388 -7.22 12.47 15.97
C LYS A 388 -8.17 11.65 16.84
N THR A 389 -9.42 12.08 16.92
CA THR A 389 -10.49 11.43 17.68
C THR A 389 -10.91 10.09 17.05
N PRO A 390 -11.57 9.19 17.82
CA PRO A 390 -12.15 7.97 17.27
C PRO A 390 -13.02 8.17 16.02
N ALA A 391 -13.82 9.25 15.99
CA ALA A 391 -14.69 9.56 14.85
C ALA A 391 -13.90 9.98 13.61
N GLN A 392 -12.83 10.77 13.78
CA GLN A 392 -11.93 11.13 12.68
C GLN A 392 -11.19 9.91 12.14
N LEU A 393 -10.76 8.98 13.01
CA LEU A 393 -10.14 7.73 12.58
C LEU A 393 -11.13 6.82 11.82
N LEU A 394 -12.40 6.79 12.23
CA LEU A 394 -13.45 6.06 11.48
C LEU A 394 -13.69 6.66 10.10
N ASP A 395 -13.68 7.99 9.98
CA ASP A 395 -13.80 8.68 8.69
C ASP A 395 -12.62 8.37 7.76
N ILE A 396 -11.40 8.41 8.30
CA ILE A 396 -10.18 7.99 7.60
C ILE A 396 -10.28 6.53 7.16
N TYR A 397 -10.73 5.62 8.03
CA TYR A 397 -10.93 4.20 7.69
C TYR A 397 -11.92 4.03 6.53
N ASN A 398 -13.05 4.73 6.56
CA ASN A 398 -14.03 4.72 5.47
C ASN A 398 -13.46 5.35 4.18
N SER A 399 -12.52 6.28 4.31
CA SER A 399 -11.87 6.96 3.19
C SER A 399 -10.59 6.27 2.70
N SER A 400 -10.17 5.17 3.31
CA SER A 400 -8.98 4.39 2.95
C SER A 400 -9.37 2.93 2.67
N VAL A 401 -9.61 2.14 3.72
CA VAL A 401 -10.14 0.76 3.62
C VAL A 401 -11.46 0.73 2.87
N GLY A 402 -12.32 1.72 3.10
CA GLY A 402 -13.56 1.90 2.36
C GLY A 402 -13.40 2.38 0.91
N ARG A 403 -12.17 2.60 0.44
CA ARG A 403 -11.85 3.03 -0.92
C ARG A 403 -10.79 2.13 -1.56
N ASN A 404 -10.83 0.83 -1.28
CA ASN A 404 -9.94 -0.18 -1.86
C ASN A 404 -8.45 0.00 -1.51
N GLY A 405 -8.13 0.73 -0.43
CA GLY A 405 -6.77 0.85 0.10
C GLY A 405 -6.54 -0.01 1.34
N VAL A 406 -5.28 -0.12 1.76
CA VAL A 406 -4.91 -0.47 3.14
C VAL A 406 -4.59 0.81 3.88
N LEU A 407 -5.11 0.98 5.09
CA LEU A 407 -4.77 2.09 5.97
C LEU A 407 -3.51 1.74 6.77
N LEU A 408 -2.49 2.58 6.65
CA LEU A 408 -1.29 2.56 7.47
C LEU A 408 -1.33 3.74 8.44
N LEU A 409 -1.72 3.46 9.69
CA LEU A 409 -1.89 4.49 10.72
C LEU A 409 -0.64 4.60 11.60
N ASN A 410 0.04 5.75 11.58
CA ASN A 410 1.18 6.01 12.45
C ASN A 410 0.77 6.37 13.88
N ILE A 411 1.42 5.76 14.88
CA ILE A 411 1.23 6.05 16.31
C ILE A 411 2.59 6.20 17.00
N PRO A 412 3.10 7.42 17.24
CA PRO A 412 4.47 7.61 17.66
C PRO A 412 4.66 7.50 19.20
N PRO A 413 5.59 6.64 19.67
CA PRO A 413 6.02 6.63 21.06
C PRO A 413 6.73 7.94 21.46
N ASP A 414 6.53 8.35 22.71
CA ASP A 414 7.17 9.54 23.28
C ASP A 414 8.60 9.27 23.78
N LYS A 415 9.24 10.28 24.39
CA LYS A 415 10.61 10.19 24.92
C LYS A 415 10.80 9.15 26.04
N ARG A 416 9.72 8.65 26.67
CA ARG A 416 9.80 7.52 27.61
C ARG A 416 9.97 6.20 26.86
N GLY A 417 9.59 6.15 25.58
CA GLY A 417 9.46 4.92 24.81
C GLY A 417 8.09 4.26 25.02
N LEU A 418 7.04 5.04 25.23
CA LEU A 418 5.67 4.57 25.43
C LEU A 418 4.72 5.30 24.47
N LEU A 419 3.67 4.61 24.02
CA LEU A 419 2.52 5.31 23.44
C LEU A 419 1.83 6.12 24.53
N ALA A 420 1.46 7.36 24.22
CA ALA A 420 0.77 8.22 25.17
C ALA A 420 -0.71 7.82 25.33
N GLN A 421 -1.29 8.15 26.49
CA GLN A 421 -2.65 7.74 26.83
C GLN A 421 -3.73 8.26 25.87
N PRO A 422 -3.66 9.51 25.36
CA PRO A 422 -4.63 10.00 24.36
C PRO A 422 -4.64 9.14 23.08
N ASP A 423 -3.47 8.71 22.61
CA ASP A 423 -3.32 7.86 21.42
C ASP A 423 -3.97 6.48 21.66
N ILE A 424 -3.66 5.85 22.79
CA ILE A 424 -4.23 4.55 23.18
C ILE A 424 -5.75 4.65 23.32
N ALA A 425 -6.26 5.71 23.96
CA ALA A 425 -7.69 5.93 24.14
C ALA A 425 -8.39 6.13 22.79
N SER A 426 -7.78 6.88 21.87
CA SER A 426 -8.33 7.09 20.53
C SER A 426 -8.37 5.79 19.73
N LEU A 427 -7.30 4.99 19.73
CA LEU A 427 -7.26 3.67 19.08
C LEU A 427 -8.37 2.74 19.60
N LYS A 428 -8.55 2.67 20.92
CA LYS A 428 -9.61 1.86 21.54
C LYS A 428 -11.00 2.33 21.14
N GLY A 429 -11.23 3.65 21.17
CA GLY A 429 -12.49 4.24 20.75
C GLY A 429 -12.78 3.93 19.28
N PHE A 430 -11.79 4.08 18.40
CA PHE A 430 -11.91 3.78 16.98
C PHE A 430 -12.24 2.30 16.73
N SER A 431 -11.49 1.38 17.34
CA SER A 431 -11.73 -0.07 17.26
C SER A 431 -13.14 -0.45 17.71
N LYS A 432 -13.63 0.17 18.79
CA LYS A 432 -15.01 0.01 19.27
C LYS A 432 -16.02 0.47 18.22
N LEU A 433 -15.82 1.64 17.60
CA LEU A 433 -16.73 2.13 16.57
C LEU A 433 -16.77 1.22 15.34
N VAL A 434 -15.62 0.74 14.87
CA VAL A 434 -15.55 -0.23 13.75
C VAL A 434 -16.29 -1.51 14.13
N THR A 435 -15.99 -2.10 15.29
CA THR A 435 -16.63 -3.34 15.76
C THR A 435 -18.14 -3.20 15.87
N GLN A 436 -18.63 -2.11 16.45
CA GLN A 436 -20.06 -1.85 16.60
C GLN A 436 -20.76 -1.60 15.27
N THR A 437 -20.11 -0.90 14.35
CA THR A 437 -20.66 -0.63 13.00
C THR A 437 -20.92 -1.92 12.24
N TYR A 438 -19.98 -2.86 12.27
CA TYR A 438 -20.07 -4.10 11.49
C TYR A 438 -20.67 -5.29 12.26
N ALA A 439 -21.16 -5.08 13.48
CA ALA A 439 -21.70 -6.15 14.33
C ALA A 439 -22.93 -6.85 13.73
N THR A 440 -23.77 -6.10 13.02
CA THR A 440 -25.02 -6.63 12.43
C THR A 440 -25.14 -6.19 10.98
N ASN A 441 -24.96 -7.13 10.05
CA ASN A 441 -25.33 -6.92 8.66
C ASN A 441 -26.86 -7.01 8.53
N MET A 442 -27.50 -5.88 8.23
CA MET A 442 -28.96 -5.73 8.11
C MET A 442 -29.55 -6.54 6.93
N LEU A 443 -28.70 -7.00 5.99
CA LEU A 443 -29.11 -7.89 4.91
C LEU A 443 -29.19 -9.37 5.32
N LYS A 444 -28.75 -9.75 6.52
CA LYS A 444 -28.80 -11.14 6.97
C LYS A 444 -30.23 -11.68 6.96
N GLY A 445 -30.42 -12.84 6.32
CA GLY A 445 -31.73 -13.47 6.16
C GLY A 445 -32.61 -12.88 5.05
N SER A 446 -32.09 -11.96 4.25
CA SER A 446 -32.84 -11.42 3.10
C SER A 446 -33.05 -12.47 2.03
N THR A 447 -34.21 -12.42 1.36
CA THR A 447 -34.40 -13.13 0.09
C THR A 447 -33.84 -12.29 -1.05
N VAL A 448 -33.06 -12.91 -1.95
CA VAL A 448 -32.46 -12.22 -3.09
C VAL A 448 -33.16 -12.60 -4.39
N GLN A 449 -33.44 -11.60 -5.23
CA GLN A 449 -33.98 -11.76 -6.58
C GLN A 449 -33.09 -11.02 -7.59
N GLY A 450 -33.12 -11.45 -8.85
CA GLY A 450 -32.36 -10.82 -9.94
C GLY A 450 -31.37 -11.78 -10.63
N ALA A 451 -30.32 -11.20 -11.23
CA ALA A 451 -29.34 -11.95 -12.01
C ALA A 451 -28.65 -13.03 -11.15
N THR A 452 -28.66 -14.27 -11.62
CA THR A 452 -28.02 -15.42 -10.96
C THR A 452 -28.32 -15.50 -9.45
N ALA A 453 -29.54 -15.17 -9.04
CA ALA A 453 -29.93 -15.04 -7.62
C ALA A 453 -29.69 -16.32 -6.80
N SER A 454 -29.71 -17.50 -7.41
CA SER A 454 -29.34 -18.77 -6.76
C SER A 454 -27.90 -18.79 -6.25
N GLN A 455 -27.00 -18.00 -6.84
CA GLN A 455 -25.60 -17.85 -6.41
C GLN A 455 -25.41 -16.73 -5.37
N ALA A 456 -26.45 -15.93 -5.11
CA ALA A 456 -26.36 -14.77 -4.23
C ALA A 456 -26.18 -15.15 -2.75
N VAL A 457 -26.33 -16.42 -2.37
CA VAL A 457 -26.00 -16.91 -1.02
C VAL A 457 -24.55 -16.59 -0.64
N ALA A 458 -23.64 -16.60 -1.62
CA ALA A 458 -22.23 -16.23 -1.41
C ALA A 458 -22.06 -14.79 -0.91
N LEU A 459 -22.99 -13.88 -1.21
CA LEU A 459 -22.90 -12.48 -0.80
C LEU A 459 -23.09 -12.26 0.71
N LEU A 460 -23.67 -13.24 1.40
CA LEU A 460 -24.14 -13.13 2.79
C LEU A 460 -23.64 -14.28 3.70
N ASP A 461 -22.78 -15.16 3.20
CA ASP A 461 -22.27 -16.33 3.96
C ASP A 461 -21.06 -16.00 4.85
N GLY A 462 -20.49 -14.80 4.70
CA GLY A 462 -19.34 -14.31 5.47
C GLY A 462 -18.00 -14.91 5.03
N LYS A 463 -17.93 -15.52 3.84
CA LYS A 463 -16.72 -16.16 3.32
C LYS A 463 -16.18 -15.39 2.12
N TYR A 464 -14.87 -15.22 2.07
CA TYR A 464 -14.23 -14.46 0.99
C TYR A 464 -13.96 -15.31 -0.26
N ASP A 465 -13.84 -16.63 -0.10
CA ASP A 465 -13.53 -17.58 -1.17
C ASP A 465 -14.76 -17.95 -2.02
N THR A 466 -15.97 -17.72 -1.50
CA THR A 466 -17.22 -17.78 -2.27
C THR A 466 -17.53 -16.41 -2.87
N TYR A 467 -18.15 -16.38 -4.05
CA TYR A 467 -18.57 -15.12 -4.68
C TYR A 467 -19.73 -15.33 -5.66
N TRP A 468 -20.51 -14.27 -5.86
CA TRP A 468 -21.53 -14.16 -6.88
C TRP A 468 -20.95 -13.56 -8.17
N THR A 469 -21.45 -14.01 -9.32
CA THR A 469 -21.16 -13.40 -10.63
C THR A 469 -22.32 -13.62 -11.61
N THR A 470 -22.36 -12.86 -12.71
CA THR A 470 -23.35 -13.03 -13.78
C THR A 470 -22.97 -14.15 -14.76
N THR A 471 -23.91 -14.60 -15.58
CA THR A 471 -23.68 -15.55 -16.69
C THR A 471 -23.28 -14.85 -17.98
N GLY A 472 -22.82 -15.61 -18.98
CA GLY A 472 -22.57 -15.09 -20.31
C GLY A 472 -21.50 -13.99 -20.31
N ARG A 473 -21.80 -12.85 -20.95
CA ARG A 473 -20.89 -11.69 -21.07
C ARG A 473 -21.46 -10.42 -20.43
N ASP A 474 -22.39 -10.58 -19.49
CA ASP A 474 -23.11 -9.46 -18.89
C ASP A 474 -22.16 -8.59 -18.04
N THR A 475 -22.03 -7.32 -18.41
CA THR A 475 -21.23 -6.32 -17.68
C THR A 475 -22.07 -5.46 -16.73
N THR A 476 -23.38 -5.72 -16.67
CA THR A 476 -24.34 -5.05 -15.81
C THR A 476 -25.18 -6.09 -15.08
N ALA A 477 -25.74 -5.71 -13.93
CA ALA A 477 -26.57 -6.60 -13.13
C ALA A 477 -27.51 -5.82 -12.22
N THR A 478 -28.61 -6.46 -11.82
CA THR A 478 -29.50 -5.95 -10.78
C THR A 478 -29.79 -7.07 -9.78
N LEU A 479 -29.58 -6.77 -8.50
CA LEU A 479 -29.88 -7.63 -7.36
C LEU A 479 -30.83 -6.89 -6.43
N THR A 480 -31.96 -7.50 -6.11
CA THR A 480 -32.94 -6.96 -5.17
C THR A 480 -32.95 -7.82 -3.91
N PHE A 481 -32.80 -7.17 -2.76
CA PHE A 481 -32.82 -7.80 -1.45
C PHE A 481 -34.11 -7.38 -0.74
N ALA A 482 -34.93 -8.36 -0.35
CA ALA A 482 -36.06 -8.14 0.54
C ALA A 482 -35.66 -8.60 1.94
N LEU A 483 -35.58 -7.64 2.86
CA LEU A 483 -35.21 -7.85 4.25
C LEU A 483 -36.37 -8.49 5.01
N PRO A 484 -36.11 -9.30 6.06
CA PRO A 484 -37.16 -9.92 6.88
C PRO A 484 -38.12 -8.91 7.52
N ALA A 485 -37.63 -7.70 7.83
CA ALA A 485 -38.40 -6.59 8.37
C ALA A 485 -37.80 -5.26 7.89
N ALA A 486 -38.54 -4.16 8.03
CA ALA A 486 -38.01 -2.84 7.78
C ALA A 486 -36.91 -2.48 8.81
N GLN A 487 -35.73 -2.13 8.33
CA GLN A 487 -34.55 -1.81 9.14
C GLN A 487 -33.99 -0.44 8.78
N THR A 488 -33.28 0.18 9.71
CA THR A 488 -32.64 1.48 9.53
C THR A 488 -31.13 1.31 9.35
N PHE A 489 -30.58 1.85 8.27
CA PHE A 489 -29.16 1.75 7.92
C PHE A 489 -28.68 3.05 7.25
N ASP A 490 -27.38 3.28 7.29
CA ASP A 490 -26.71 4.49 6.77
C ASP A 490 -25.33 4.20 6.15
N LEU A 491 -24.98 2.92 6.00
CA LEU A 491 -23.71 2.48 5.45
C LEU A 491 -23.92 1.29 4.52
N LEU A 492 -23.37 1.39 3.31
CA LEU A 492 -23.21 0.29 2.35
C LEU A 492 -21.76 -0.17 2.36
N GLN A 493 -21.55 -1.48 2.41
CA GLN A 493 -20.27 -2.12 2.14
C GLN A 493 -20.41 -3.08 0.95
N LEU A 494 -19.47 -3.01 0.00
CA LEU A 494 -19.31 -3.94 -1.11
C LEU A 494 -17.88 -4.48 -1.13
N GLN A 495 -17.69 -5.70 -1.61
CA GLN A 495 -16.37 -6.33 -1.74
C GLN A 495 -16.37 -7.25 -2.96
N GLU A 496 -15.48 -6.99 -3.92
CA GLU A 496 -15.20 -7.91 -5.03
C GLU A 496 -14.32 -9.07 -4.55
N ASN A 497 -14.42 -10.20 -5.24
CA ASN A 497 -13.42 -11.25 -5.13
C ASN A 497 -12.23 -10.90 -6.03
N ILE A 498 -11.24 -10.22 -5.48
CA ILE A 498 -10.09 -9.74 -6.25
C ILE A 498 -9.17 -10.88 -6.72
N THR A 499 -9.33 -12.11 -6.20
CA THR A 499 -8.58 -13.28 -6.69
C THR A 499 -8.93 -13.65 -8.13
N VAL A 500 -10.05 -13.12 -8.65
CA VAL A 500 -10.46 -13.25 -10.05
C VAL A 500 -10.45 -11.91 -10.81
N GLY A 501 -9.91 -10.86 -10.19
CA GLY A 501 -9.64 -9.55 -10.77
C GLY A 501 -10.54 -8.43 -10.21
N GLN A 502 -10.18 -7.18 -10.50
CA GLN A 502 -10.99 -6.00 -10.18
C GLN A 502 -11.79 -5.59 -11.42
N ARG A 503 -13.13 -5.53 -11.31
CA ARG A 503 -13.99 -5.45 -12.50
C ARG A 503 -15.04 -4.37 -12.45
N ILE A 504 -15.65 -4.07 -11.31
CA ILE A 504 -16.77 -3.11 -11.23
C ILE A 504 -16.27 -1.69 -11.50
N GLU A 505 -16.95 -0.98 -12.40
CA GLU A 505 -16.62 0.39 -12.81
C GLU A 505 -17.66 1.42 -12.33
N SER A 506 -18.91 1.00 -12.20
CA SER A 506 -19.96 1.83 -11.60
C SER A 506 -21.12 1.00 -11.05
N PHE A 507 -21.73 1.51 -9.99
CA PHE A 507 -22.90 0.93 -9.36
C PHE A 507 -23.77 1.99 -8.68
N ALA A 508 -25.01 1.62 -8.39
CA ALA A 508 -25.94 2.40 -7.57
C ALA A 508 -26.72 1.49 -6.62
N LEU A 509 -27.00 2.00 -5.43
CA LEU A 509 -27.92 1.42 -4.47
C LEU A 509 -29.19 2.26 -4.41
N GLU A 510 -30.33 1.58 -4.43
CA GLU A 510 -31.65 2.17 -4.30
C GLU A 510 -32.39 1.49 -3.14
N TYR A 511 -33.37 2.17 -2.55
CA TYR A 511 -34.26 1.60 -1.55
C TYR A 511 -35.72 1.76 -1.97
N LYS A 512 -36.58 0.85 -1.51
CA LYS A 512 -38.01 0.89 -1.80
C LYS A 512 -38.74 1.74 -0.76
N SER A 513 -39.41 2.79 -1.21
CA SER A 513 -40.24 3.69 -0.41
C SER A 513 -41.69 3.59 -0.89
N GLY A 514 -42.53 2.83 -0.19
CA GLY A 514 -43.86 2.48 -0.68
C GLY A 514 -43.75 1.58 -1.92
N THR A 515 -44.27 2.04 -3.06
CA THR A 515 -44.17 1.34 -4.35
C THR A 515 -42.97 1.76 -5.20
N GLU A 516 -42.33 2.88 -4.87
CA GLU A 516 -41.27 3.49 -5.68
C GLU A 516 -39.87 3.08 -5.23
N TRP A 517 -38.95 2.99 -6.19
CA TRP A 517 -37.52 2.86 -5.95
C TRP A 517 -36.87 4.23 -5.94
N LYS A 518 -36.19 4.59 -4.85
CA LYS A 518 -35.49 5.87 -4.71
C LYS A 518 -33.98 5.65 -4.68
N PRO A 519 -33.19 6.51 -5.35
CA PRO A 519 -31.73 6.45 -5.27
C PRO A 519 -31.28 6.68 -3.81
N LEU A 520 -30.26 5.94 -3.39
CA LEU A 520 -29.68 6.07 -2.07
C LEU A 520 -28.23 6.55 -2.14
N VAL A 521 -27.38 5.83 -2.89
CA VAL A 521 -25.98 6.20 -3.10
C VAL A 521 -25.46 5.56 -4.39
N ALA A 522 -24.45 6.16 -5.01
CA ALA A 522 -23.76 5.61 -6.18
C ALA A 522 -22.24 5.66 -6.00
N GLY A 523 -21.52 4.81 -6.74
CA GLY A 523 -20.07 4.73 -6.70
C GLY A 523 -19.48 4.19 -8.00
N THR A 524 -18.16 4.20 -8.08
CA THR A 524 -17.37 3.72 -9.22
C THR A 524 -16.77 2.34 -8.93
N THR A 525 -15.47 2.29 -8.59
CA THR A 525 -14.73 1.07 -8.28
C THR A 525 -15.20 0.46 -6.95
N VAL A 526 -15.18 -0.87 -6.87
CA VAL A 526 -15.34 -1.59 -5.61
C VAL A 526 -14.00 -2.14 -5.12
N GLY A 527 -13.35 -3.01 -5.90
CA GLY A 527 -12.10 -3.66 -5.49
C GLY A 527 -12.26 -4.53 -4.25
N TYR A 528 -11.22 -4.60 -3.42
CA TYR A 528 -11.23 -5.37 -2.19
C TYR A 528 -12.32 -4.94 -1.23
N LYS A 529 -12.54 -3.63 -1.04
CA LYS A 529 -13.65 -3.14 -0.21
C LYS A 529 -14.04 -1.72 -0.60
N ARG A 530 -15.34 -1.49 -0.68
CA ARG A 530 -15.96 -0.18 -0.84
C ARG A 530 -16.94 0.06 0.29
N ILE A 531 -16.79 1.17 1.00
CA ILE A 531 -17.69 1.63 2.04
C ILE A 531 -18.24 3.00 1.63
N LEU A 532 -19.56 3.17 1.71
CA LEU A 532 -20.25 4.41 1.41
C LEU A 532 -21.24 4.72 2.53
N THR A 533 -21.11 5.88 3.16
CA THR A 533 -22.06 6.40 4.13
C THR A 533 -23.08 7.31 3.46
N PHE A 534 -24.28 7.41 4.03
CA PHE A 534 -25.37 8.25 3.54
C PHE A 534 -26.33 8.62 4.69
N ALA A 535 -27.31 9.49 4.43
CA ALA A 535 -28.31 9.83 5.44
C ALA A 535 -29.12 8.57 5.84
N PRO A 536 -29.39 8.34 7.15
CA PRO A 536 -30.12 7.15 7.59
C PRO A 536 -31.47 6.98 6.91
N VAL A 537 -31.72 5.78 6.40
CA VAL A 537 -32.97 5.42 5.75
C VAL A 537 -33.57 4.18 6.41
N ARG A 538 -34.91 4.13 6.49
CA ARG A 538 -35.65 2.96 6.93
C ARG A 538 -36.32 2.29 5.73
N ALA A 539 -35.94 1.05 5.43
CA ALA A 539 -36.49 0.30 4.30
C ALA A 539 -36.55 -1.21 4.56
N GLN A 540 -37.46 -1.90 3.88
CA GLN A 540 -37.54 -3.37 3.88
C GLN A 540 -37.03 -3.99 2.57
N ALA A 541 -36.77 -3.18 1.54
CA ALA A 541 -36.18 -3.68 0.30
C ALA A 541 -35.15 -2.68 -0.25
N VAL A 542 -34.04 -3.23 -0.76
CA VAL A 542 -32.99 -2.48 -1.44
C VAL A 542 -32.63 -3.14 -2.76
N ARG A 543 -32.08 -2.36 -3.69
CA ARG A 543 -31.69 -2.82 -5.01
C ARG A 543 -30.30 -2.31 -5.35
N LEU A 544 -29.36 -3.25 -5.52
CA LEU A 544 -28.03 -2.96 -6.05
C LEU A 544 -28.07 -3.09 -7.57
N ARG A 545 -27.61 -2.06 -8.26
CA ARG A 545 -27.45 -2.04 -9.71
C ARG A 545 -25.99 -1.87 -10.05
N ILE A 546 -25.38 -2.88 -10.66
CA ILE A 546 -24.07 -2.74 -11.32
C ILE A 546 -24.33 -2.20 -12.72
N THR A 547 -23.84 -0.99 -12.98
CA THR A 547 -24.13 -0.25 -14.22
C THR A 547 -22.98 -0.31 -15.23
N SER A 548 -21.77 -0.65 -14.79
CA SER A 548 -20.64 -0.94 -15.68
C SER A 548 -19.63 -1.85 -15.02
N SER A 549 -19.05 -2.76 -15.81
CA SER A 549 -17.96 -3.64 -15.41
C SER A 549 -17.10 -4.04 -16.61
N ARG A 550 -15.81 -4.33 -16.39
CA ARG A 550 -14.86 -4.72 -17.44
C ARG A 550 -15.12 -6.13 -18.01
N LEU A 551 -15.64 -7.02 -17.18
CA LEU A 551 -16.11 -8.37 -17.49
C LEU A 551 -17.37 -8.60 -16.62
N ASN A 552 -17.80 -9.85 -16.45
CA ASN A 552 -18.83 -10.18 -15.47
C ASN A 552 -18.43 -9.64 -14.08
N PRO A 553 -19.26 -8.84 -13.41
CA PRO A 553 -18.95 -8.35 -12.07
C PRO A 553 -18.86 -9.52 -11.10
N THR A 554 -18.05 -9.35 -10.06
CA THR A 554 -17.85 -10.36 -9.02
C THR A 554 -18.00 -9.69 -7.66
N LEU A 555 -18.79 -10.26 -6.77
CA LEU A 555 -18.93 -9.78 -5.40
C LEU A 555 -18.81 -10.96 -4.44
N ALA A 556 -17.91 -10.85 -3.48
CA ALA A 556 -17.80 -11.80 -2.36
C ALA A 556 -18.69 -11.37 -1.19
N ALA A 557 -18.95 -10.07 -1.00
CA ALA A 557 -19.83 -9.62 0.06
C ALA A 557 -20.58 -8.33 -0.28
N ILE A 558 -21.78 -8.23 0.29
CA ILE A 558 -22.54 -6.99 0.45
C ILE A 558 -23.04 -6.88 1.88
N GLY A 559 -23.02 -5.68 2.44
CA GLY A 559 -23.67 -5.42 3.71
C GLY A 559 -24.30 -4.04 3.80
N LEU A 560 -25.38 -3.98 4.56
CA LEU A 560 -25.97 -2.74 5.03
C LEU A 560 -25.79 -2.69 6.54
N TYR A 561 -25.33 -1.54 7.03
CA TYR A 561 -24.99 -1.36 8.43
C TYR A 561 -25.52 -0.04 8.95
N LYS A 562 -25.58 0.05 10.27
CA LYS A 562 -25.80 1.30 11.00
C LYS A 562 -24.46 1.70 11.61
N GLN A 563 -23.86 2.78 11.11
CA GLN A 563 -22.58 3.26 11.61
C GLN A 563 -22.69 3.68 13.07
N ALA A 564 -21.77 3.18 13.88
CA ALA A 564 -21.66 3.58 15.28
C ALA A 564 -21.23 5.05 15.37
N VAL A 565 -21.81 5.77 16.32
CA VAL A 565 -21.46 7.17 16.61
C VAL A 565 -20.69 7.24 17.92
N ALA A 566 -19.67 8.09 17.98
CA ALA A 566 -19.01 8.40 19.23
C ALA A 566 -20.01 9.14 20.14
N ILE A 567 -20.28 8.58 21.33
CA ILE A 567 -21.03 9.29 22.37
C ILE A 567 -20.01 10.17 23.08
N ASP A 568 -19.98 11.46 22.75
CA ASP A 568 -19.23 12.43 23.53
C ASP A 568 -19.91 12.58 24.89
N ASN A 569 -19.37 11.92 25.90
CA ASN A 569 -19.77 12.11 27.31
C ASN A 569 -19.23 13.44 27.87
N LYS A 570 -19.28 14.52 27.09
CA LYS A 570 -19.09 15.88 27.60
C LYS A 570 -20.46 16.43 27.99
N LYS A 571 -20.86 16.10 29.21
CA LYS A 571 -21.76 16.94 30.00
C LYS A 571 -20.94 17.81 30.92
#